data_AF-A0AAQ3SHT7-F1
#
_entry.id   AF-A0AAQ3SHT7-F1
#
_cell.length_a   1.000
_cell.length_b   1.000
_cell.length_c   1.000
_cell.angle_alpha   90.00
_cell.angle_beta   90.00
_cell.angle_gamma   90.00
#
_symmetry.space_group_name_H-M   'P 1'
#
loop_
_entity.id
_entity.type
_entity.pdbx_description
1 polymer ?
#
loop_
_entity_poly.entity_id
_entity_poly.type
_entity_poly.pdbx_seq_one_letter_code
_entity_poly.pdbx_strand_id
1 'polypeptide(L)'
;MLDDYGTLEDFWVEAINTACNASNRVYLHWLLGKTPYELLIGRKPNISYFRVFGCKCFIYKKKRLGKFEKPCDVGFFVGYASNSKAYRVFNQTTRMIEEMCDVEFDETNGS
;
A
#
# COMPACT_ATOMS: atom_id res chain seq x y z
N MET A 1 6.26 -13.63 -8.47
CA MET A 1 5.05 -12.84 -8.13
C MET A 1 5.20 -11.35 -8.46
N LEU A 2 6.22 -10.63 -7.96
CA LEU A 2 6.64 -9.33 -8.54
C LEU A 2 7.72 -9.48 -9.61
N ASP A 3 8.56 -10.51 -9.47
CA ASP A 3 9.69 -10.82 -10.37
C ASP A 3 9.25 -11.12 -11.82
N ASP A 4 8.02 -11.63 -11.99
CA ASP A 4 7.45 -11.97 -13.30
C ASP A 4 7.03 -10.75 -14.14
N TYR A 5 6.96 -9.55 -13.52
CA TYR A 5 6.44 -8.33 -14.17
C TYR A 5 7.52 -7.38 -14.68
N GLY A 6 8.79 -7.77 -14.61
CA GLY A 6 9.90 -6.95 -15.08
C GLY A 6 10.30 -5.93 -14.02
N THR A 7 11.41 -6.25 -13.37
CA THR A 7 12.24 -5.40 -12.51
C THR A 7 11.59 -4.85 -11.23
N LEU A 8 11.97 -5.49 -10.12
CA LEU A 8 11.96 -4.93 -8.76
C LEU A 8 12.55 -3.50 -8.69
N GLU A 9 13.40 -3.11 -9.63
CA GLU A 9 13.99 -1.77 -9.76
C GLU A 9 12.94 -0.66 -9.95
N ASP A 10 11.89 -0.91 -10.75
CA ASP A 10 10.86 0.11 -11.05
C ASP A 10 10.04 0.47 -9.82
N PHE A 11 9.91 -0.46 -8.87
CA PHE A 11 9.18 -0.28 -7.63
C PHE A 11 10.08 -0.03 -6.43
N TRP A 12 11.40 0.07 -6.62
CA TRP A 12 12.33 0.24 -5.50
C TRP A 12 12.08 1.54 -4.73
N VAL A 13 11.73 2.62 -5.44
CA VAL A 13 11.34 3.89 -4.81
C VAL A 13 10.11 3.71 -3.93
N GLU A 14 9.11 2.93 -4.38
CA GLU A 14 7.90 2.65 -3.60
C GLU A 14 8.18 1.73 -2.40
N ALA A 15 9.07 0.76 -2.57
CA ALA A 15 9.53 -0.11 -1.49
C ALA A 15 10.23 0.69 -0.38
N ILE A 16 11.15 1.59 -0.75
CA ILE A 16 11.83 2.48 0.21
C ILE A 16 10.82 3.37 0.93
N ASN A 17 9.90 4.00 0.19
CA ASN A 17 8.88 4.86 0.77
C ASN A 17 8.00 4.09 1.76
N THR A 18 7.60 2.87 1.42
CA THR A 18 6.82 1.99 2.29
C THR A 18 7.59 1.60 3.55
N ALA A 19 8.87 1.23 3.42
CA ALA A 19 9.74 0.91 4.53
C ALA A 19 9.96 2.11 5.47
N CYS A 20 10.19 3.31 4.92
CA CYS A 20 10.29 4.55 5.68
C CYS A 20 8.97 4.88 6.40
N ASN A 21 7.83 4.72 5.72
CA ASN A 21 6.51 4.98 6.28
C ASN A 21 6.19 4.07 7.48
N ALA A 22 6.57 2.78 7.38
CA ALA A 22 6.48 1.82 8.46
C ALA A 22 7.45 2.16 9.60
N SER A 23 8.71 2.43 9.27
CA SER A 23 9.75 2.77 10.24
C SER A 23 9.35 3.96 11.12
N ASN A 24 8.81 5.02 10.52
CA ASN A 24 8.36 6.23 11.21
C ASN A 24 7.20 6.00 12.20
N ARG A 25 6.49 4.88 12.10
CA ARG A 25 5.28 4.55 12.88
C ARG A 25 5.42 3.31 13.75
N VAL A 26 6.47 2.52 13.56
CA VAL A 26 6.73 1.30 14.34
C VAL A 26 7.92 1.49 15.27
N TYR A 27 8.99 2.15 14.83
CA TYR A 27 10.16 2.34 15.67
C TYR A 27 9.90 3.38 16.76
N LEU A 28 10.15 2.95 18.00
CA LEU A 28 10.08 3.80 19.17
C LEU A 28 11.44 4.43 19.43
N HIS A 29 11.43 5.73 19.71
CA HIS A 29 12.61 6.40 20.21
C HIS A 29 12.87 5.95 21.65
N TRP A 30 14.04 5.36 21.91
CA TRP A 30 14.37 4.71 23.19
C TRP A 30 14.21 5.62 24.42
N LEU A 31 14.59 6.91 24.33
CA LEU A 31 14.43 7.86 25.44
C LEU A 31 13.00 8.35 25.64
N LEU A 32 12.24 8.50 24.56
CA LEU A 32 10.95 9.21 24.59
C LEU A 32 9.77 8.24 24.67
N GLY A 33 9.99 6.96 24.36
CA GLY A 33 8.94 5.94 24.28
C GLY A 33 7.86 6.26 23.24
N LYS A 34 8.19 7.10 22.25
CA LYS A 34 7.27 7.60 21.21
C LYS A 34 7.84 7.35 19.82
N THR A 35 6.96 7.14 18.87
CA THR A 35 7.34 7.03 17.45
C THR A 35 7.61 8.41 16.84
N PRO A 36 8.44 8.53 15.79
CA PRO A 36 8.59 9.80 15.05
C PRO A 36 7.25 10.39 14.60
N TYR A 37 6.31 9.54 14.17
CA TYR A 37 4.95 9.94 13.82
C TYR A 37 4.19 10.57 15.00
N GLU A 38 4.26 9.98 16.20
CA GLU A 38 3.65 10.54 17.41
C GLU A 38 4.28 11.86 17.82
N LEU A 39 5.58 12.02 17.64
CA LEU A 39 6.27 13.27 17.96
C LEU A 39 5.86 14.40 17.01
N LEU A 40 5.65 14.10 15.73
CA LEU A 40 5.28 15.09 14.73
C LEU A 40 3.78 15.44 14.74
N ILE A 41 2.91 14.44 14.91
CA ILE A 41 1.45 14.60 14.75
C ILE A 41 0.72 14.65 16.11
N GLY A 42 1.36 14.18 17.19
CA GLY A 42 0.74 14.12 18.51
C GLY A 42 -0.34 13.04 18.66
N ARG A 43 -0.48 12.14 17.68
CA ARG A 43 -1.46 11.04 17.67
C ARG A 43 -0.76 9.70 17.51
N LYS A 44 -1.27 8.67 18.19
CA LYS A 44 -0.77 7.30 18.03
C LYS A 44 -1.03 6.79 16.60
N PRO A 45 -0.05 6.12 15.96
CA PRO A 45 -0.25 5.54 14.65
C PRO A 45 -1.24 4.37 14.74
N ASN A 46 -2.06 4.20 13.71
CA ASN A 46 -2.91 3.03 13.57
C ASN A 46 -2.12 1.92 12.85
N ILE A 47 -1.77 0.86 13.58
CA ILE A 47 -0.93 -0.24 13.08
C ILE A 47 -1.74 -1.20 12.20
N SER A 48 -3.06 -1.30 12.40
CA SER A 48 -3.94 -2.18 11.60
C SER A 48 -4.06 -1.75 10.13
N TYR A 49 -3.53 -0.59 9.78
CA TYR A 49 -3.44 -0.08 8.41
C TYR A 49 -2.28 -0.68 7.60
N PHE A 50 -1.29 -1.29 8.26
CA PHE A 50 -0.15 -1.87 7.57
C PHE A 50 -0.55 -3.11 6.76
N ARG A 51 -0.01 -3.19 5.55
CA ARG A 51 -0.18 -4.29 4.60
C ARG A 51 1.16 -4.79 4.09
N VAL A 52 1.18 -6.06 3.68
CA VAL A 52 2.37 -6.72 3.13
C VAL A 52 2.72 -6.12 1.77
N PHE A 53 3.93 -5.55 1.64
CA PHE A 53 4.41 -5.01 0.35
C PHE A 53 4.42 -6.10 -0.73
N GLY A 54 3.92 -5.80 -1.91
CA GLY A 54 3.84 -6.73 -3.03
C GLY A 54 2.71 -7.77 -2.93
N CYS A 55 1.87 -7.72 -1.88
CA CYS A 55 0.72 -8.61 -1.81
C CYS A 55 -0.25 -8.34 -2.97
N LYS A 56 -0.95 -9.40 -3.39
CA LYS A 56 -2.01 -9.30 -4.38
C LYS A 56 -3.17 -8.51 -3.78
N CYS A 57 -3.74 -7.59 -4.55
CA CYS A 57 -4.88 -6.82 -4.11
C CYS A 57 -5.94 -6.70 -5.20
N PHE A 58 -7.19 -6.54 -4.78
CA PHE A 58 -8.35 -6.30 -5.63
C PHE A 58 -8.80 -4.85 -5.48
N ILE A 59 -8.78 -4.12 -6.60
CA ILE A 59 -9.08 -2.70 -6.67
C ILE A 59 -10.52 -2.53 -7.15
N TYR A 60 -11.40 -2.02 -6.30
CA TYR A 60 -12.81 -1.85 -6.66
C TYR A 60 -13.03 -0.63 -7.57
N LYS A 61 -13.73 -0.83 -8.68
CA LYS A 61 -14.04 0.25 -9.63
C LYS A 61 -15.18 1.12 -9.09
N LYS A 62 -14.93 2.42 -8.94
CA LYS A 62 -15.95 3.41 -8.55
C LYS A 62 -16.93 3.78 -9.66
N LYS A 63 -16.66 3.40 -10.90
CA LYS A 63 -17.51 3.71 -12.05
C LYS A 63 -18.76 2.82 -12.05
N ARG A 64 -19.88 3.34 -12.58
CA ARG A 64 -21.07 2.52 -12.85
C ARG A 64 -20.74 1.50 -13.94
N LEU A 65 -20.67 0.24 -13.53
CA LEU A 65 -20.29 -0.88 -14.39
C LEU A 65 -21.47 -1.37 -15.22
N GLY A 66 -21.18 -1.82 -16.44
CA GLY A 66 -22.12 -2.60 -17.25
C GLY A 66 -22.44 -3.95 -16.60
N LYS A 67 -23.57 -4.57 -16.97
CA LYS A 67 -24.07 -5.82 -16.38
C LYS A 67 -23.06 -7.00 -16.41
N PHE A 68 -22.05 -6.93 -17.28
CA PHE A 68 -21.04 -7.97 -17.49
C PHE A 68 -19.61 -7.47 -17.30
N GLU A 69 -19.41 -6.24 -16.82
CA GLU A 69 -18.07 -5.73 -16.56
C GLU A 69 -17.55 -6.26 -15.22
N LYS A 70 -16.23 -6.53 -15.17
CA LYS A 70 -15.58 -6.99 -13.95
C LYS A 70 -15.65 -5.91 -12.86
N PRO A 71 -16.07 -6.26 -11.62
CA PRO A 71 -16.25 -5.31 -10.53
C PRO A 71 -14.96 -4.74 -9.97
N CYS A 72 -13.87 -5.49 -10.09
CA CYS A 72 -12.56 -5.11 -9.59
C CYS A 72 -11.47 -5.41 -10.62
N ASP A 73 -10.39 -4.65 -10.53
CA ASP A 73 -9.13 -4.98 -11.18
C ASP A 73 -8.21 -5.70 -10.19
N VAL A 74 -7.27 -6.48 -10.73
CA VAL A 74 -6.24 -7.15 -9.94
C VAL A 74 -4.97 -6.31 -9.98
N GLY A 75 -4.32 -6.17 -8.84
CA GLY A 75 -3.11 -5.39 -8.70
C GLY A 75 -2.18 -5.94 -7.62
N PHE A 76 -1.13 -5.17 -7.37
CA PHE A 76 -0.21 -5.38 -6.26
C PHE A 76 -0.15 -4.15 -5.37
N PHE A 77 -0.05 -4.37 -4.06
CA PHE A 77 0.20 -3.30 -3.12
C PHE A 77 1.65 -2.82 -3.25
N VAL A 78 1.84 -1.51 -3.50
CA VAL A 78 3.18 -0.92 -3.64
C VAL A 78 3.47 0.16 -2.61
N GLY A 79 2.49 0.66 -1.85
CA GLY A 79 2.80 1.55 -0.74
C GLY A 79 1.64 2.41 -0.28
N TYR A 80 1.96 3.48 0.43
CA TYR A 80 0.97 4.35 1.04
C TYR A 80 0.99 5.73 0.39
N ALA A 81 -0.18 6.34 0.22
CA ALA A 81 -0.27 7.70 -0.28
C ALA A 81 0.27 8.70 0.75
N SER A 82 0.92 9.77 0.29
CA SER A 82 1.57 10.75 1.16
C SER A 82 0.58 11.68 1.86
N ASN A 83 -0.48 12.08 1.14
CA ASN A 83 -1.40 13.14 1.57
C ASN A 83 -2.83 12.65 1.86
N SER A 84 -3.09 11.36 1.65
CA SER A 84 -4.43 10.79 1.74
C SER A 84 -4.40 9.45 2.48
N LYS A 85 -5.53 9.04 3.04
CA LYS A 85 -5.71 7.70 3.62
C LYS A 85 -6.01 6.70 2.51
N ALA A 86 -5.13 6.63 1.52
CA ALA A 86 -5.23 5.75 0.37
C ALA A 86 -3.97 4.88 0.25
N TYR A 87 -4.13 3.75 -0.41
CA TYR A 87 -3.04 2.86 -0.77
C TYR A 87 -2.58 3.17 -2.18
N ARG A 88 -1.28 3.06 -2.41
CA ARG A 88 -0.70 3.03 -3.74
C ARG A 88 -0.67 1.59 -4.20
N VAL A 89 -1.32 1.33 -5.32
CA VAL A 89 -1.48 -0.01 -5.89
C VAL A 89 -1.07 0.02 -7.35
N PHE A 90 -0.32 -0.99 -7.78
CA PHE A 90 -0.04 -1.19 -9.19
C PHE A 90 -1.19 -1.99 -9.81
N ASN A 91 -1.94 -1.36 -10.70
CA ASN A 91 -3.05 -2.01 -11.38
C ASN A 91 -2.52 -2.77 -12.61
N GLN A 92 -2.71 -4.10 -12.66
CA GLN A 92 -2.20 -4.93 -13.75
C GLN A 92 -2.90 -4.64 -15.10
N THR A 93 -4.15 -4.16 -15.05
CA THR A 93 -4.94 -3.85 -16.24
C THR A 93 -4.42 -2.59 -16.92
N THR A 94 -4.18 -1.52 -16.15
CA THR A 94 -3.70 -0.23 -16.69
C THR A 94 -2.18 -0.14 -16.76
N ARG A 95 -1.47 -1.02 -16.04
CA ARG A 95 0.00 -1.00 -15.84
C ARG A 95 0.49 0.32 -15.24
N MET A 96 -0.31 0.92 -14.36
CA MET A 96 0.00 2.18 -13.69
C MET A 96 -0.15 2.05 -12.18
N ILE A 97 0.58 2.90 -11.44
CA ILE A 97 0.39 3.06 -10.00
C ILE A 97 -0.76 4.04 -9.78
N GLU A 98 -1.77 3.60 -9.06
CA GLU A 98 -2.97 4.38 -8.74
C GLU A 98 -3.11 4.52 -7.22
N GLU A 99 -3.64 5.66 -6.77
CA GLU A 99 -4.04 5.85 -5.37
C GLU A 99 -5.50 5.41 -5.18
N MET A 100 -5.71 4.40 -4.35
CA MET A 100 -7.02 3.77 -4.15
C MET A 100 -7.31 3.57 -2.66
N CYS A 101 -8.50 3.99 -2.22
CA CYS A 101 -8.97 3.76 -0.85
C CYS A 101 -9.67 2.40 -0.70
N ASP A 102 -10.42 1.99 -1.72
CA ASP A 102 -11.28 0.80 -1.71
C ASP A 102 -10.53 -0.37 -2.33
N VAL A 103 -9.68 -0.99 -1.50
CA VAL A 103 -8.80 -2.09 -1.90
C VAL A 103 -8.95 -3.23 -0.89
N GLU A 104 -9.09 -4.44 -1.42
CA GLU A 104 -9.07 -5.67 -0.63
C GLU A 104 -7.75 -6.41 -0.88
N PHE A 105 -7.10 -6.83 0.21
CA PHE A 105 -5.76 -7.41 0.17
C PHE A 105 -5.83 -8.92 0.40
N ASP A 106 -5.19 -9.67 -0.50
CA ASP A 106 -4.98 -11.11 -0.38
C ASP A 106 -3.56 -11.35 0.13
N GLU A 107 -3.44 -11.37 1.46
CA GLU A 107 -2.16 -11.54 2.17
C GLU A 107 -1.85 -13.01 2.47
N THR A 108 -2.67 -13.95 1.97
CA THR A 108 -2.55 -15.39 2.24
C THR A 108 -1.27 -16.02 1.67
N ASN A 109 -0.72 -15.41 0.62
CA ASN A 109 0.53 -15.82 -0.03
C ASN A 109 1.73 -14.94 0.39
N GLY A 110 1.63 -14.24 1.52
CA GLY A 110 2.74 -13.48 2.07
C GLY A 110 3.88 -14.41 2.46
N SER A 111 4.86 -14.56 1.57
CA SER A 111 6.19 -15.12 1.88
C SER A 111 6.97 -14.21 2.82
#